data_AF-A0A2V8UB09-F1
#
_entry.id   AF-A0A2V8UB09-F1
#
_cell.length_a   1.000
_cell.length_b   1.000
_cell.length_c   1.000
_cell.angle_alpha   90.00
_cell.angle_beta   90.00
_cell.angle_gamma   90.00
#
_symmetry.space_group_name_H-M   'P 1'
#
loop_
_entity.id
_entity.type
_entity.pdbx_description
1 polymer ?
#
loop_
_entity_poly.entity_id
_entity_poly.type
_entity_poly.pdbx_seq_one_letter_code
_entity_poly.pdbx_strand_id
1 'polypeptide(L)'
;MASYAFLDPRCRYALPDDFEYADYIETEQELWALFPETEGKRVNFCQIGLTASLYIETAEQGDLKANETYFLMPFPDHTMRPLRMKALRRLTLREFRMSHLTALRLSERLDGAGPIMDHVHLKILGSEVIRESEANS
;
A
#
# COMPACT_ATOMS: atom_id res chain seq x y z
N MET A 1 -1.27 1.50 22.19
CA MET A 1 -0.47 1.58 20.95
C MET A 1 -0.61 0.24 20.27
N ALA A 2 -1.03 0.21 19.00
CA ALA A 2 -1.19 -1.05 18.28
C ALA A 2 0.18 -1.73 18.17
N SER A 3 0.32 -2.95 18.71
CA SER A 3 1.60 -3.68 18.82
C SER A 3 2.32 -3.93 17.48
N TYR A 4 1.64 -3.69 16.36
CA TYR A 4 2.07 -4.07 15.02
C TYR A 4 2.04 -2.92 14.00
N ALA A 5 1.65 -1.70 14.40
CA ALA A 5 1.72 -0.53 13.53
C ALA A 5 3.03 0.23 13.80
N PHE A 6 3.92 0.28 12.81
CA PHE A 6 5.24 0.89 12.97
C PHE A 6 5.19 2.43 12.97
N LEU A 7 4.14 3.02 12.43
CA LEU A 7 3.88 4.47 12.43
C LEU A 7 2.45 4.76 12.89
N ASP A 8 2.17 6.00 13.29
CA ASP A 8 0.81 6.47 13.58
C ASP A 8 -0.08 6.29 12.33
N PRO A 9 -1.17 5.50 12.38
CA PRO A 9 -2.08 5.32 11.25
C PRO A 9 -2.76 6.61 10.76
N ARG A 10 -2.66 7.70 11.53
CA ARG A 10 -3.17 9.04 11.17
C ARG A 10 -2.14 9.89 10.42
N CYS A 11 -0.93 9.39 10.19
CA CYS A 11 0.08 10.10 9.42
C CYS A 11 -0.40 10.40 8.00
N ARG A 12 0.05 11.52 7.46
CA ARG A 12 -0.27 12.00 6.12
C ARG A 12 1.01 12.54 5.49
N TYR A 13 1.21 12.21 4.23
CA TYR A 13 2.33 12.68 3.43
C TYR A 13 1.77 13.37 2.21
N ALA A 14 2.26 14.57 1.89
CA ALA A 14 1.85 15.25 0.67
C ALA A 14 2.34 14.44 -0.55
N LEU A 15 1.46 14.24 -1.52
CA LEU A 15 1.86 13.71 -2.82
C LEU A 15 2.58 14.82 -3.63
N PRO A 16 3.35 14.45 -4.67
CA PRO A 16 3.95 15.41 -5.62
C PRO A 16 2.88 16.28 -6.28
N ASP A 17 3.16 17.57 -6.52
CA ASP A 17 2.18 18.55 -7.04
C ASP A 17 1.57 18.16 -8.41
N ASP A 18 2.23 17.30 -9.17
CA ASP A 18 1.80 16.77 -10.46
C ASP A 18 1.05 15.43 -10.35
N PHE A 19 0.76 14.95 -9.14
CA PHE A 19 0.00 13.73 -8.93
C PHE A 19 -1.50 13.91 -9.26
N GLU A 20 -1.97 13.16 -10.25
CA GLU A 20 -3.36 13.15 -10.66
C GLU A 20 -4.13 11.97 -10.03
N TYR A 21 -4.91 12.26 -8.98
CA TYR A 21 -5.71 11.23 -8.29
C TYR A 21 -6.73 10.55 -9.22
N ALA A 22 -7.29 11.28 -10.20
CA ALA A 22 -8.27 10.75 -11.14
C ALA A 22 -7.69 9.61 -12.01
N ASP A 23 -6.50 9.83 -12.57
CA ASP A 23 -5.77 8.83 -13.36
C ASP A 23 -5.40 7.60 -12.52
N TYR A 24 -4.97 7.84 -11.27
CA TYR A 24 -4.65 6.77 -10.35
C TYR A 24 -5.87 5.90 -10.02
N ILE A 25 -7.01 6.52 -9.65
CA ILE A 25 -8.19 5.76 -9.23
C ILE A 25 -8.84 5.03 -10.40
N GLU A 26 -8.80 5.58 -11.62
CA GLU A 26 -9.23 4.87 -12.84
C GLU A 26 -8.41 3.59 -13.05
N THR A 27 -7.09 3.68 -12.89
CA THR A 27 -6.21 2.50 -12.99
C THR A 27 -6.47 1.49 -11.87
N GLU A 28 -6.74 1.95 -10.64
CA GLU A 28 -7.07 1.06 -9.51
C GLU A 28 -8.42 0.37 -9.73
N GLN A 29 -9.40 1.03 -10.34
CA GLN A 29 -10.70 0.45 -10.69
C GLN A 29 -10.58 -0.73 -11.65
N GLU A 30 -9.54 -0.78 -12.49
CA GLU A 30 -9.26 -1.98 -13.29
C GLU A 30 -8.96 -3.21 -12.42
N LEU A 31 -8.33 -3.04 -11.25
CA LEU A 31 -8.16 -4.14 -10.29
C LEU A 31 -9.49 -4.59 -9.70
N TRP A 32 -10.45 -3.68 -9.52
CA TRP A 32 -11.79 -4.05 -9.02
C TRP A 32 -12.51 -4.95 -10.02
N ALA A 33 -12.33 -4.69 -11.32
CA ALA A 33 -12.88 -5.54 -12.38
C ALA A 33 -12.27 -6.96 -12.39
N LEU A 34 -10.99 -7.11 -11.99
CA LEU A 34 -10.35 -8.43 -11.86
C LEU A 34 -10.85 -9.22 -10.65
N PHE A 35 -11.37 -8.54 -9.63
CA PHE A 35 -11.79 -9.13 -8.36
C PHE A 35 -13.19 -8.61 -7.95
N PRO A 36 -14.27 -9.13 -8.57
CA PRO A 36 -15.63 -8.70 -8.27
C PRO A 36 -16.02 -8.81 -6.78
N GLU A 37 -15.39 -9.73 -6.05
CA GLU A 37 -15.59 -9.93 -4.61
C GLU A 37 -15.16 -8.73 -3.74
N THR A 38 -14.54 -7.71 -4.33
CA THR A 38 -14.09 -6.51 -3.65
C THR A 38 -15.21 -5.48 -3.48
N GLU A 39 -16.32 -5.63 -4.23
CA GLU A 39 -17.51 -4.75 -4.13
C GLU A 39 -17.19 -3.26 -4.32
N GLY A 40 -16.17 -2.94 -5.13
CA GLY A 40 -15.75 -1.55 -5.39
C GLY A 40 -14.99 -0.89 -4.24
N LYS A 41 -14.57 -1.65 -3.23
CA LYS A 41 -13.65 -1.18 -2.19
C LYS A 41 -12.25 -1.01 -2.76
N ARG A 42 -11.46 -0.12 -2.16
CA ARG A 42 -10.02 0.00 -2.49
C ARG A 42 -9.31 -1.34 -2.30
N VAL A 43 -8.40 -1.67 -3.21
CA VAL A 43 -7.72 -2.99 -3.23
C VAL A 43 -6.22 -2.84 -3.33
N ASN A 44 -5.51 -3.77 -2.72
CA ASN A 44 -4.08 -3.92 -2.91
C ASN A 44 -3.71 -5.41 -2.78
N PHE A 45 -2.53 -5.80 -3.21
CA PHE A 45 -2.03 -7.15 -3.02
C PHE A 45 -0.55 -7.14 -2.66
N CYS A 46 -0.15 -8.10 -1.84
CA CYS A 46 1.23 -8.21 -1.41
C CYS A 46 1.69 -9.66 -1.55
N GLN A 47 2.89 -9.84 -2.10
CA GLN A 47 3.59 -11.12 -2.10
C GLN A 47 4.45 -11.22 -0.84
N ILE A 48 4.29 -12.33 -0.12
CA ILE A 48 5.14 -12.71 1.01
C ILE A 48 5.68 -14.11 0.72
N GLY A 49 7.00 -14.19 0.52
CA GLY A 49 7.67 -15.42 0.10
C GLY A 49 7.10 -15.95 -1.21
N LEU A 50 6.57 -17.18 -1.19
CA LEU A 50 5.99 -17.87 -2.35
C LEU A 50 4.47 -17.74 -2.48
N THR A 51 3.85 -16.86 -1.69
CA THR A 51 2.40 -16.64 -1.71
C THR A 51 2.09 -15.17 -1.90
N ALA A 52 0.93 -14.87 -2.51
CA ALA A 52 0.40 -13.52 -2.57
C ALA A 52 -1.04 -13.50 -2.05
N SER A 53 -1.42 -12.40 -1.39
CA SER A 53 -2.77 -12.21 -0.87
C SER A 53 -3.37 -10.92 -1.41
N LEU A 54 -4.67 -10.98 -1.71
CA LEU A 54 -5.49 -9.82 -2.01
C LEU A 54 -5.98 -9.20 -0.69
N TYR A 55 -5.88 -7.89 -0.61
CA TYR A 55 -6.33 -7.07 0.51
C TYR A 55 -7.40 -6.10 0.04
N ILE A 56 -8.41 -5.89 0.88
CA ILE A 56 -9.48 -4.93 0.64
C ILE A 56 -9.60 -3.98 1.80
N GLU A 57 -10.03 -2.75 1.53
CA GLU A 57 -10.25 -1.78 2.59
C GLU A 57 -11.28 -2.25 3.62
N THR A 58 -11.12 -1.76 4.85
CA THR A 58 -12.02 -2.07 5.95
C THR A 58 -12.27 -0.85 6.81
N ALA A 59 -13.52 -0.67 7.23
CA ALA A 59 -13.95 0.41 8.13
C ALA A 59 -13.77 0.05 9.61
N GLU A 60 -13.12 -1.09 9.91
CA GLU A 60 -12.91 -1.56 11.27
C GLU A 60 -12.02 -0.60 12.08
N GLN A 61 -12.34 -0.48 13.37
CA GLN A 61 -11.66 0.39 14.33
C GLN A 61 -10.97 -0.42 15.43
N GLY A 62 -10.12 0.24 16.21
CA GLY A 62 -9.31 -0.40 17.25
C GLY A 62 -8.07 -1.09 16.69
N ASP A 63 -7.51 -2.02 17.44
CA ASP A 63 -6.27 -2.71 17.08
C ASP A 63 -6.42 -3.55 15.80
N LEU A 64 -5.31 -3.69 15.06
CA LEU A 64 -5.26 -4.55 13.87
C LEU A 64 -5.49 -6.02 14.26
N LYS A 65 -6.35 -6.69 13.50
CA LYS A 65 -6.49 -8.16 13.57
C LYS A 65 -5.33 -8.84 12.85
N ALA A 66 -5.15 -10.14 13.10
CA ALA A 66 -4.05 -10.92 12.54
C ALA A 66 -4.01 -10.96 11.00
N ASN A 67 -5.14 -10.75 10.32
CA ASN A 67 -5.24 -10.72 8.86
C ASN A 67 -5.34 -9.29 8.31
N GLU A 68 -5.05 -8.27 9.12
CA GLU A 68 -5.15 -6.87 8.72
C GLU A 68 -3.80 -6.19 8.73
N THR A 69 -3.65 -5.19 7.89
CA THR A 69 -2.45 -4.35 7.81
C THR A 69 -2.82 -2.96 7.29
N TYR A 70 -1.84 -2.08 7.23
CA TYR A 70 -1.95 -0.80 6.56
C TYR A 70 -1.17 -0.83 5.25
N PHE A 71 -1.81 -0.40 4.17
CA PHE A 71 -1.12 -0.03 2.93
C PHE A 71 -1.08 1.49 2.84
N LEU A 72 0.06 2.03 2.42
CA LEU A 72 0.14 3.46 2.10
C LEU A 72 -0.52 3.66 0.73
N MET A 73 -1.61 4.42 0.69
CA MET A 73 -2.42 4.63 -0.52
C MET A 73 -2.64 6.12 -0.73
N PRO A 74 -2.78 6.60 -1.99
CA PRO A 74 -3.16 7.97 -2.29
C PRO A 74 -4.66 8.19 -2.07
N PHE A 75 -5.01 9.45 -1.78
CA PHE A 75 -6.38 9.92 -1.51
C PHE A 75 -6.71 11.20 -2.28
N PRO A 76 -8.01 11.54 -2.44
CA PRO A 76 -8.44 12.71 -3.20
C PRO A 76 -7.95 14.06 -2.64
N ASP A 77 -7.53 14.09 -1.37
CA ASP A 77 -7.00 15.29 -0.71
C ASP A 77 -5.51 15.50 -0.98
N HIS A 78 -4.97 14.89 -2.03
CA HIS A 78 -3.57 14.99 -2.46
C HIS A 78 -2.58 14.54 -1.37
N THR A 79 -3.00 13.53 -0.60
CA THR A 79 -2.16 12.90 0.42
C THR A 79 -2.02 11.41 0.21
N MET A 80 -0.84 10.90 0.57
CA MET A 80 -0.60 9.48 0.79
C MET A 80 -0.74 9.20 2.28
N ARG A 81 -1.58 8.22 2.63
CA ARG A 81 -1.82 7.86 4.04
C ARG A 81 -2.12 6.38 4.21
N PRO A 82 -1.92 5.83 5.42
CA PRO A 82 -2.26 4.45 5.74
C PRO A 82 -3.76 4.18 5.54
N LEU A 83 -4.11 3.22 4.69
CA LEU A 83 -5.44 2.65 4.57
C LEU A 83 -5.46 1.28 5.26
N ARG A 84 -6.37 1.09 6.21
CA ARG A 84 -6.56 -0.20 6.88
C ARG A 84 -7.15 -1.17 5.86
N MET A 85 -6.50 -2.31 5.68
CA MET A 85 -6.96 -3.34 4.76
C MET A 85 -6.92 -4.71 5.42
N LYS A 86 -7.86 -5.57 5.06
CA LYS A 86 -7.93 -6.97 5.50
C LYS A 86 -7.61 -7.90 4.35
N ALA A 87 -6.84 -8.95 4.62
CA ALA A 87 -6.60 -10.02 3.68
C ALA A 87 -7.93 -10.73 3.39
N LEU A 88 -8.31 -10.79 2.11
CA LEU A 88 -9.51 -11.44 1.64
C LEU A 88 -9.25 -12.92 1.32
N ARG A 89 -8.24 -13.18 0.50
CA ARG A 89 -7.79 -14.54 0.12
C ARG A 89 -6.40 -14.52 -0.50
N ARG A 90 -5.82 -15.70 -0.67
CA ARG A 90 -4.62 -15.88 -1.51
C ARG A 90 -4.98 -15.75 -2.99
N LEU A 91 -4.04 -15.20 -3.75
CA LEU A 91 -4.08 -15.16 -5.20
C LEU A 91 -3.49 -16.45 -5.77
N THR A 92 -4.09 -16.92 -6.85
CA THR A 92 -3.45 -17.90 -7.75
C THR A 92 -2.30 -17.23 -8.51
N LEU A 93 -1.39 -18.04 -9.06
CA LEU A 93 -0.30 -17.51 -9.90
C LEU A 93 -0.81 -16.68 -11.08
N ARG A 94 -1.93 -17.08 -11.70
CA ARG A 94 -2.53 -16.36 -12.82
C ARG A 94 -3.05 -15.00 -12.39
N GLU A 95 -3.82 -14.95 -11.31
CA GLU A 95 -4.34 -13.69 -10.77
C GLU A 95 -3.20 -12.76 -10.38
N PHE A 96 -2.20 -13.26 -9.66
CA PHE A 96 -1.03 -12.47 -9.29
C PHE A 96 -0.33 -11.86 -10.51
N ARG A 97 -0.10 -12.63 -11.57
CA ARG A 97 0.51 -12.13 -12.82
C ARG A 97 -0.34 -11.06 -13.50
N MET A 98 -1.66 -11.24 -13.56
CA MET A 98 -2.56 -10.26 -14.18
C MET A 98 -2.59 -8.97 -13.37
N SER A 99 -2.74 -9.07 -12.05
CA SER A 99 -2.75 -7.91 -11.16
C SER A 99 -1.42 -7.16 -11.15
N HIS A 100 -0.30 -7.87 -11.33
CA HIS A 100 1.03 -7.25 -11.40
C HIS A 100 1.18 -6.28 -12.57
N LEU A 101 0.59 -6.58 -13.73
CA LEU A 101 0.61 -5.66 -14.89
C LEU A 101 -0.14 -4.35 -14.59
N THR A 102 -1.25 -4.43 -13.86
CA THR A 102 -1.96 -3.22 -13.40
C THR A 102 -1.19 -2.50 -12.30
N ALA A 103 -0.53 -3.23 -11.39
CA ALA A 103 0.31 -2.63 -10.36
C ALA A 103 1.53 -1.87 -10.93
N LEU A 104 2.14 -2.35 -12.03
CA LEU A 104 3.19 -1.61 -12.72
C LEU A 104 2.68 -0.25 -13.22
N ARG A 105 1.49 -0.22 -13.84
CA ARG A 105 0.85 1.03 -14.27
C ARG A 105 0.50 1.94 -13.09
N LEU A 106 0.02 1.39 -11.98
CA LEU A 106 -0.20 2.16 -10.74
C LEU A 106 1.10 2.74 -10.19
N SER A 107 2.21 2.00 -10.28
CA SER A 107 3.53 2.47 -9.87
C SER A 107 4.00 3.63 -10.74
N GLU A 108 3.75 3.61 -12.05
CA GLU A 108 4.04 4.72 -12.96
C GLU A 108 3.21 5.97 -12.60
N ARG A 109 1.96 5.80 -12.15
CA ARG A 109 1.14 6.93 -11.65
C ARG A 109 1.59 7.49 -10.31
N LEU A 110 2.41 6.74 -9.58
CA LEU A 110 3.03 7.15 -8.34
C LEU A 110 4.50 7.54 -8.54
N ASP A 111 4.92 7.77 -9.78
CA ASP A 111 6.25 8.30 -10.05
C ASP A 111 6.44 9.63 -9.30
N GLY A 112 7.65 9.85 -8.78
CA GLY A 112 7.92 10.98 -7.89
C GLY A 112 7.43 10.83 -6.43
N ALA A 113 6.59 9.83 -6.09
CA ALA A 113 6.22 9.54 -4.69
C ALA A 113 7.29 8.73 -3.94
N GLY A 114 8.36 8.30 -4.61
CA GLY A 114 9.50 7.57 -4.03
C GLY A 114 10.06 8.17 -2.73
N PRO A 115 10.29 9.50 -2.63
CA PRO A 115 10.76 10.14 -1.40
C PRO A 115 9.84 9.95 -0.19
N ILE A 116 8.53 9.73 -0.40
CA ILE A 116 7.59 9.41 0.68
C ILE A 116 7.93 8.04 1.27
N MET A 117 8.22 7.05 0.41
CA MET A 117 8.59 5.70 0.83
C MET A 117 9.92 5.70 1.56
N ASP A 118 10.91 6.45 1.08
CA ASP A 118 12.21 6.61 1.74
C ASP A 118 12.06 7.24 3.13
N HIS A 119 11.24 8.29 3.24
CA HIS A 119 10.96 8.96 4.50
C HIS A 119 10.23 8.05 5.50
N VAL A 120 9.23 7.29 5.02
CA VAL A 120 8.53 6.29 5.83
C VAL A 120 9.48 5.22 6.31
N HIS A 121 10.35 4.72 5.43
CA HIS A 121 11.36 3.72 5.75
C HIS A 121 12.34 4.21 6.82
N LEU A 122 12.88 5.43 6.65
CA LEU A 122 13.76 6.09 7.61
C LEU A 122 13.09 6.24 8.99
N LYS A 123 11.81 6.63 9.02
CA LYS A 123 11.06 6.74 10.29
C LYS A 123 10.85 5.41 11.00
N ILE A 124 10.69 4.31 10.24
CA ILE A 124 10.47 2.97 10.80
C ILE A 124 11.76 2.37 11.32
N LEU A 125 12.84 2.43 10.53
CA LEU A 125 14.11 1.81 10.91
C LEU A 125 14.94 2.64 11.90
N GLY A 126 14.78 3.97 11.88
CA GLY A 126 15.66 4.87 12.61
C GLY A 126 16.99 5.10 11.88
N SER A 127 17.60 6.24 12.17
CA SER A 127 18.87 6.65 11.54
C SER A 127 20.06 5.76 11.94
N GLU A 128 19.97 5.11 13.09
CA GLU A 128 20.98 4.25 13.67
C GLU A 128 21.17 2.97 12.85
N VAL A 129 20.07 2.28 12.49
CA VAL A 129 20.12 1.05 11.69
C VAL A 129 20.61 1.32 10.28
N ILE A 130 20.19 2.45 9.69
CA ILE A 130 20.62 2.84 8.34
C ILE A 130 22.12 3.12 8.29
N ARG A 131 22.65 3.87 9.26
CA ARG A 131 24.10 4.15 9.36
C ARG A 131 24.92 2.88 9.53
N GLU A 132 24.45 1.92 10.33
CA GLU A 132 25.13 0.63 10.49
C GLU A 132 25.11 -0.20 9.20
N SER A 133 24.03 -0.15 8.41
CA SER A 133 23.95 -0.82 7.11
C SER A 133 24.92 -0.21 6.09
N GLU A 134 25.01 1.11 6.03
CA GLU A 134 25.91 1.84 5.13
C GLU A 134 27.38 1.65 5.49
N ALA A 135 27.71 1.54 6.78
CA ALA A 135 29.08 1.30 7.24
C ALA A 135 29.60 -0.13 6.94
N ASN A 136 28.68 -1.07 6.68
CA ASN A 136 28.98 -2.49 6.44
C ASN A 136 28.75 -2.92 4.98
N SER A 137 28.48 -1.98 4.06
CA SER A 137 28.32 -2.19 2.62
C SER A 137 29.56 -1.73 1.85
#